data_AF-A0ABC8T931-F1
#
_entry.id   AF-A0ABC8T931-F1
#
_cell.length_a   1.000
_cell.length_b   1.000
_cell.length_c   1.000
_cell.angle_alpha   90.00
_cell.angle_beta   90.00
_cell.angle_gamma   90.00
#
_symmetry.space_group_name_H-M   'P 1'
#
loop_
_entity.id
_entity.type
_entity.pdbx_description
1 polymer ?
#
loop_
_entity_poly.entity_id
_entity_poly.type
_entity_poly.pdbx_seq_one_letter_code
_entity_poly.pdbx_strand_id
1 'polypeptide(L)'
;MEAQPELVNQAEAESKAARLTKTPLAAQRERTGKLTLKDVRQYFNLPIDDAAKKMNICPTVMKKICRRDGLLRWPYRKIKSIEKKISKKKGSLAAIDVKERAGTQADIESLQQELASIFVGYSG
;
A
#
# COMPACT_ATOMS: atom_id res chain seq x y z
N MET A 1 30.26 -22.37 -34.74
CA MET A 1 29.26 -21.55 -34.05
C MET A 1 28.72 -22.38 -32.90
N GLU A 2 29.23 -22.29 -31.67
CA GLU A 2 29.21 -21.09 -30.79
C GLU A 2 27.83 -20.43 -30.79
N ALA A 3 27.18 -20.06 -29.69
CA ALA A 3 27.39 -20.25 -28.27
C ALA A 3 26.05 -19.92 -27.59
N GLN A 4 26.03 -20.03 -26.27
CA GLN A 4 24.95 -20.22 -25.32
C GLN A 4 23.74 -19.22 -25.25
N PRO A 5 22.67 -19.66 -24.55
CA PRO A 5 21.50 -18.88 -24.12
C PRO A 5 21.66 -18.21 -22.74
N GLU A 6 20.99 -17.07 -22.49
CA GLU A 6 20.76 -16.40 -21.18
C GLU A 6 19.57 -15.40 -21.39
N LEU A 7 18.65 -15.07 -20.49
CA LEU A 7 18.71 -14.94 -19.04
C LEU A 7 17.29 -14.96 -18.43
N VAL A 8 17.25 -15.48 -17.21
CA VAL A 8 16.21 -15.59 -16.17
C VAL A 8 15.14 -14.48 -16.04
N ASN A 9 14.02 -14.81 -15.37
CA ASN A 9 13.47 -14.08 -14.20
C ASN A 9 12.04 -14.59 -13.88
N GLN A 10 11.87 -15.67 -13.12
CA GLN A 10 11.89 -15.67 -11.65
C GLN A 10 10.73 -14.86 -11.04
N ALA A 11 9.49 -15.25 -11.32
CA ALA A 11 8.29 -14.70 -10.67
C ALA A 11 7.36 -15.78 -10.05
N GLU A 12 7.71 -17.06 -10.12
CA GLU A 12 6.91 -18.17 -9.56
C GLU A 12 7.37 -18.68 -8.19
N ALA A 13 8.38 -18.06 -7.57
CA ALA A 13 9.04 -18.59 -6.38
C ALA A 13 8.44 -18.15 -5.01
N GLU A 14 7.36 -17.37 -4.96
CA GLU A 14 6.83 -16.85 -3.68
C GLU A 14 5.71 -17.69 -3.05
N SER A 15 5.28 -18.80 -3.66
CA SER A 15 4.19 -19.63 -3.13
C SER A 15 4.64 -20.81 -2.25
N LYS A 16 5.95 -20.97 -1.99
CA LYS A 16 6.48 -22.19 -1.32
C LYS A 16 7.44 -21.97 -0.14
N ALA A 17 7.53 -20.77 0.43
CA ALA A 17 8.44 -20.47 1.55
C ALA A 17 7.79 -20.46 2.96
N ALA A 18 6.48 -20.71 3.09
CA ALA A 18 5.78 -20.69 4.39
C ALA A 18 5.53 -22.08 5.01
N ARG A 19 6.20 -23.14 4.53
CA ARG A 19 6.29 -24.38 5.29
C ARG A 19 7.58 -24.35 6.10
N LEU A 20 7.47 -24.51 7.42
CA LEU A 20 8.54 -24.83 8.38
C LEU A 20 9.14 -23.66 9.19
N THR A 21 8.33 -22.99 10.01
CA THR A 21 8.59 -22.94 11.46
C THR A 21 7.23 -22.88 12.16
N LYS A 22 6.87 -23.94 12.89
CA LYS A 22 5.63 -23.95 13.68
C LYS A 22 5.86 -23.05 14.90
N THR A 23 5.83 -21.73 14.72
CA THR A 23 5.60 -20.84 15.86
C THR A 23 4.26 -21.25 16.46
N PRO A 24 4.14 -21.46 17.77
CA PRO A 24 2.87 -21.84 18.37
C PRO A 24 1.84 -20.78 17.99
N LEU A 25 0.63 -21.21 17.60
CA LEU A 25 -0.47 -20.31 17.21
C LEU A 25 -0.69 -19.19 18.24
N ALA A 26 -0.41 -19.46 19.52
CA ALA A 26 -0.39 -18.47 20.59
C ALA A 26 0.62 -17.32 20.36
N ALA A 27 1.88 -17.62 20.02
CA ALA A 27 2.91 -16.60 19.76
C ALA A 27 2.58 -15.77 18.50
N GLN A 28 2.01 -16.39 17.46
CA GLN A 28 1.56 -15.66 16.27
C GLN A 28 0.40 -14.71 16.60
N ARG A 29 -0.56 -15.16 17.43
CA ARG A 29 -1.69 -14.34 17.89
C ARG A 29 -1.24 -13.20 18.79
N GLU A 30 -0.25 -13.42 19.65
CA GLU A 30 0.30 -12.37 20.51
C GLU A 30 1.01 -11.29 19.66
N ARG A 31 1.87 -11.70 18.72
CA ARG A 31 2.56 -10.78 17.82
C ARG A 31 1.57 -9.96 16.99
N THR A 32 0.57 -10.60 16.42
CA THR A 32 -0.43 -9.93 15.56
C THR A 32 -1.49 -9.16 16.34
N GLY A 33 -1.74 -9.52 17.60
CA GLY A 33 -2.60 -8.77 18.51
C GLY A 33 -1.99 -7.44 18.93
N LYS A 34 -0.65 -7.38 19.03
CA LYS A 34 0.14 -6.15 19.31
C LYS A 34 0.23 -5.21 18.10
N LEU A 35 -0.04 -5.69 16.89
CA LEU A 35 -0.07 -4.84 15.70
C LEU A 35 -1.29 -3.93 15.72
N THR A 36 -1.05 -2.66 15.41
CA THR A 36 -2.08 -1.62 15.35
C THR A 36 -2.30 -1.18 13.91
N LEU A 37 -3.44 -0.55 13.64
CA LEU A 37 -3.68 0.02 12.32
C LEU A 37 -2.66 1.11 11.97
N LYS A 38 -2.03 1.77 12.95
CA LYS A 38 -0.93 2.71 12.71
C LYS A 38 0.25 2.04 12.00
N ASP A 39 0.59 0.80 12.36
CA ASP A 39 1.65 0.02 11.71
C ASP A 39 1.28 -0.37 10.28
N VAL A 40 -0.01 -0.58 10.03
CA VAL A 40 -0.55 -0.95 8.71
C VAL A 40 -0.69 0.27 7.80
N ARG A 41 -0.97 1.44 8.38
CA ARG A 41 -1.27 2.70 7.68
C ARG A 41 -0.14 3.12 6.74
N GLN A 42 1.12 2.90 7.12
CA GLN A 42 2.28 3.21 6.28
C GLN A 42 2.32 2.39 4.96
N TYR A 43 1.56 1.29 4.88
CA TYR A 43 1.50 0.41 3.70
C TYR A 43 0.22 0.56 2.88
N PHE A 44 -0.64 1.55 3.15
CA PHE A 44 -1.87 1.76 2.36
C PHE A 44 -1.61 2.17 0.90
N ASN A 45 -0.38 2.60 0.59
CA ASN A 45 0.11 2.82 -0.77
C ASN A 45 0.30 1.51 -1.56
N LEU A 46 0.25 0.35 -0.90
CA LEU A 46 0.45 -0.97 -1.51
C LEU A 46 -0.86 -1.78 -1.45
N PRO A 47 -1.02 -2.81 -2.31
CA PRO A 47 -2.10 -3.76 -2.14
C PRO A 47 -1.96 -4.54 -0.82
N ILE A 48 -3.08 -5.03 -0.31
CA ILE A 48 -3.12 -5.70 1.00
C ILE A 48 -2.19 -6.91 1.09
N ASP A 49 -2.00 -7.63 -0.02
CA ASP A 49 -1.09 -8.77 -0.11
C ASP A 49 0.37 -8.34 0.06
N ASP A 50 0.80 -7.27 -0.61
CA ASP A 50 2.17 -6.75 -0.47
C ASP A 50 2.41 -6.12 0.90
N ALA A 51 1.42 -5.41 1.44
CA ALA A 51 1.47 -4.90 2.81
C ALA A 51 1.63 -6.05 3.83
N ALA A 52 0.92 -7.16 3.62
CA ALA A 52 0.99 -8.35 4.46
C ALA A 52 2.36 -9.03 4.37
N LYS A 53 2.91 -9.17 3.16
CA LYS A 53 4.28 -9.67 2.93
C LYS A 53 5.33 -8.81 3.65
N LYS A 54 5.25 -7.48 3.52
CA LYS A 54 6.18 -6.53 4.17
C LYS A 54 6.15 -6.66 5.70
N MET A 55 4.97 -6.87 6.27
CA MET A 55 4.78 -7.05 7.71
C MET A 55 4.97 -8.49 8.19
N ASN A 56 5.31 -9.44 7.30
CA ASN A 56 5.43 -10.87 7.60
C ASN A 56 4.17 -11.46 8.28
N ILE A 57 2.98 -10.98 7.88
CA ILE A 57 1.70 -11.51 8.36
C ILE A 57 0.87 -12.05 7.21
N CYS A 58 -0.07 -12.94 7.51
CA CYS A 58 -1.00 -13.44 6.50
C CYS A 58 -2.02 -12.34 6.12
N PRO A 59 -2.43 -12.23 4.85
CA PRO A 59 -3.46 -11.29 4.41
C PRO A 59 -4.77 -11.41 5.22
N THR A 60 -5.10 -12.62 5.68
CA THR A 60 -6.27 -12.86 6.54
C THR A 60 -6.14 -12.19 7.91
N VAL A 61 -4.94 -12.18 8.49
CA VAL A 61 -4.68 -11.50 9.77
C VAL A 61 -4.65 -9.99 9.56
N MET A 62 -4.02 -9.52 8.48
CA MET A 62 -4.07 -8.11 8.06
C MET A 62 -5.52 -7.61 7.95
N LYS A 63 -6.39 -8.37 7.26
CA LYS A 63 -7.83 -8.08 7.16
C LYS A 63 -8.53 -8.07 8.52
N LYS A 64 -8.17 -8.97 9.45
CA LYS A 64 -8.74 -8.99 10.81
C LYS A 64 -8.37 -7.74 11.60
N ILE A 65 -7.10 -7.32 11.55
CA ILE A 65 -6.64 -6.08 12.19
C ILE A 65 -7.38 -4.88 11.58
N CYS A 66 -7.42 -4.79 10.25
CA CYS A 66 -8.15 -3.74 9.54
C CYS A 66 -9.62 -3.66 9.97
N ARG A 67 -10.33 -4.81 10.04
CA ARG A 67 -11.73 -4.84 10.46
C ARG A 67 -11.94 -4.47 11.93
N ARG A 68 -11.00 -4.82 12.81
CA ARG A 68 -11.04 -4.47 14.25
C ARG A 68 -10.97 -2.96 14.44
N ASP A 69 -10.10 -2.31 13.66
CA ASP A 69 -9.86 -0.87 13.67
C ASP A 69 -10.74 -0.11 12.64
N GLY A 70 -11.94 -0.63 12.31
CA GLY A 70 -12.93 0.06 11.48
C GLY A 70 -12.65 0.13 9.95
N LEU A 71 -11.49 -0.34 9.50
CA LEU A 71 -11.11 -0.39 8.08
C LEU A 71 -11.70 -1.63 7.38
N LEU A 72 -12.99 -1.55 7.05
CA LEU A 72 -13.71 -2.60 6.33
C LEU A 72 -13.22 -2.78 4.88
N ARG A 73 -12.72 -1.71 4.27
CA ARG A 73 -12.27 -1.67 2.87
C ARG A 73 -10.87 -1.08 2.76
N TRP A 74 -9.98 -1.82 2.10
CA TRP A 74 -8.60 -1.38 1.89
C TRP A 74 -8.54 -0.12 0.99
N PRO A 75 -7.99 1.01 1.48
CA PRO A 75 -8.06 2.31 0.80
C PRO A 75 -7.16 2.42 -0.44
N TYR A 76 -6.38 1.41 -0.78
CA TYR A 76 -5.48 1.39 -1.96
C TYR A 76 -6.16 1.87 -3.25
N ARG A 77 -7.39 1.43 -3.51
CA ARG A 77 -8.13 1.84 -4.73
C ARG A 77 -8.41 3.33 -4.75
N LYS A 78 -8.79 3.91 -3.60
CA LYS A 78 -9.08 5.34 -3.49
C LYS A 78 -7.77 6.14 -3.58
N ILE A 79 -6.72 5.67 -2.91
CA ILE A 79 -5.38 6.27 -2.94
C ILE A 79 -4.85 6.35 -4.38
N LYS A 80 -4.83 5.22 -5.08
CA LYS A 80 -4.35 5.13 -6.46
C LYS A 80 -5.13 6.02 -7.43
N SER A 81 -6.43 6.18 -7.21
CA SER A 81 -7.27 7.09 -8.01
C SER A 81 -6.84 8.55 -7.81
N ILE A 82 -6.61 8.95 -6.56
CA ILE A 82 -6.18 10.31 -6.22
C ILE A 82 -4.75 10.57 -6.70
N GLU A 83 -3.82 9.63 -6.52
CA GLU A 83 -2.46 9.73 -7.05
C GLU A 83 -2.45 9.89 -8.57
N LYS A 84 -3.30 9.15 -9.30
CA LYS A 84 -3.42 9.33 -10.76
C LYS A 84 -3.92 10.73 -11.12
N LYS A 85 -4.87 11.30 -10.35
CA LYS A 85 -5.34 12.67 -10.55
C LYS A 85 -4.19 13.67 -10.28
N ILE A 86 -3.42 13.48 -9.21
CA ILE A 86 -2.25 14.30 -8.89
C ILE A 86 -1.23 14.24 -10.02
N SER A 87 -0.83 13.05 -10.47
CA SER A 87 0.15 12.88 -11.55
C SER A 87 -0.32 13.51 -12.86
N LYS A 88 -1.60 13.38 -13.20
CA LYS A 88 -2.16 14.04 -14.39
C LYS A 88 -2.08 15.56 -14.27
N LYS A 89 -2.51 16.13 -13.13
CA LYS A 89 -2.45 17.59 -12.89
C LYS A 89 -1.01 18.10 -12.87
N LYS A 90 -0.10 17.36 -12.24
CA LYS A 90 1.34 17.71 -12.16
C LYS A 90 2.03 17.67 -13.52
N GLY A 91 1.67 16.70 -14.37
CA GLY A 91 2.16 16.63 -15.76
C GLY A 91 1.69 17.81 -16.61
N SER A 92 0.42 18.24 -16.44
CA SER A 92 -0.09 19.46 -17.08
C SER A 92 0.59 20.72 -16.53
N LEU A 93 0.88 20.79 -15.24
CA LEU A 93 1.54 21.92 -14.57
C LEU A 93 2.93 22.24 -15.18
N ALA A 94 3.65 21.21 -15.62
CA ALA A 94 4.95 21.36 -16.29
C ALA A 94 4.83 21.97 -17.70
N ALA A 95 3.66 21.86 -18.33
CA ALA A 95 3.41 22.34 -19.69
C ALA A 95 2.72 23.72 -19.75
N ILE A 96 2.28 24.29 -18.62
CA ILE A 96 1.42 25.48 -18.55
C ILE A 96 2.15 26.70 -17.96
N ASP A 97 1.68 27.89 -18.34
CA ASP A 97 2.14 29.24 -17.96
C ASP A 97 2.04 29.53 -16.44
N VAL A 98 2.90 30.42 -15.92
CA VAL A 98 3.17 30.62 -14.47
C VAL A 98 1.91 30.96 -13.65
N LYS A 99 0.92 31.62 -14.27
CA LYS A 99 -0.31 32.07 -13.61
C LYS A 99 -1.32 30.93 -13.38
N GLU A 100 -1.38 29.93 -14.25
CA GLU A 100 -2.23 28.74 -14.08
C GLU A 100 -1.61 27.69 -13.16
N ARG A 101 -0.29 27.79 -12.92
CA ARG A 101 0.43 26.92 -11.98
C ARG A 101 -0.09 27.05 -10.55
N ALA A 102 -0.45 28.26 -10.12
CA ALA A 102 -0.96 28.50 -8.77
C ALA A 102 -2.33 27.80 -8.55
N GLY A 103 -3.24 27.88 -9.52
CA GLY A 103 -4.53 27.18 -9.45
C GLY A 103 -4.38 25.66 -9.50
N THR A 104 -3.55 25.16 -10.41
CA THR A 104 -3.27 23.72 -10.53
C THR A 104 -2.55 23.16 -9.29
N GLN A 105 -1.73 23.98 -8.62
CA GLN A 105 -1.04 23.61 -7.38
C GLN A 105 -2.02 23.49 -6.20
N ALA A 106 -2.94 24.44 -6.04
CA ALA A 106 -3.98 24.37 -5.01
C ALA A 106 -4.87 23.11 -5.16
N ASP A 107 -5.18 22.76 -6.41
CA ASP A 107 -5.88 21.53 -6.75
C ASP A 107 -5.12 20.26 -6.36
N ILE A 108 -3.80 20.22 -6.58
CA ILE A 108 -2.95 19.10 -6.17
C ILE A 108 -2.92 19.00 -4.64
N GLU A 109 -2.82 20.13 -3.96
CA GLU A 109 -2.80 20.18 -2.49
C GLU A 109 -4.11 19.66 -1.90
N SER A 110 -5.26 20.02 -2.48
CA SER A 110 -6.57 19.48 -2.07
C SER A 110 -6.64 17.95 -2.22
N LEU A 111 -6.11 17.41 -3.32
CA LEU A 111 -6.02 15.96 -3.53
C LEU A 111 -5.09 15.29 -2.50
N GLN A 112 -3.98 15.93 -2.13
CA GLN A 112 -3.11 15.42 -1.07
C GLN A 112 -3.77 15.48 0.31
N GLN A 113 -4.56 16.52 0.59
CA GLN A 113 -5.37 16.59 1.81
C GLN A 113 -6.44 15.51 1.86
N GLU A 114 -7.06 15.14 0.72
CA GLU A 114 -7.99 14.02 0.67
C GLU A 114 -7.29 12.69 1.01
N LEU A 115 -6.07 12.46 0.48
CA LEU A 115 -5.25 11.32 0.87
C LEU A 115 -4.93 11.34 2.37
N ALA A 116 -4.51 12.50 2.90
CA ALA A 116 -4.22 12.64 4.33
C ALA A 116 -5.47 12.35 5.18
N SER A 117 -6.64 12.83 4.77
CA SER A 117 -7.93 12.57 5.41
C SER A 117 -8.27 11.08 5.42
N ILE A 118 -8.05 10.37 4.31
CA ILE A 118 -8.22 8.91 4.24
C ILE A 118 -7.26 8.23 5.23
N PHE A 119 -6.01 8.66 5.31
CA PHE A 119 -5.04 8.09 6.22
C PHE A 119 -5.35 8.38 7.70
N VAL A 120 -5.93 9.55 8.02
CA VAL A 120 -6.31 9.97 9.38
C VAL A 120 -7.63 9.33 9.83
N GLY A 121 -8.61 9.19 8.93
CA GLY A 121 -9.95 8.70 9.24
C GLY A 121 -10.04 7.24 9.70
N TYR A 122 -8.96 6.46 9.57
CA TYR A 122 -8.90 5.08 10.07
C TYR A 122 -8.29 4.97 11.48
N SER A 123 -8.15 6.07 12.22
CA SER A 123 -7.62 6.08 13.59
C SER A 123 -8.68 5.81 14.69
N GLY A 124 -9.89 5.38 14.32
CA GLY A 124 -11.04 5.23 15.22
C GLY A 124 -11.26 3.79 15.66
#